data_AF-A0A533VPK0-F1
#
_entry.id   AF-A0A533VPK0-F1
#
_cell.length_a   1.000
_cell.length_b   1.000
_cell.length_c   1.000
_cell.angle_alpha   90.00
_cell.angle_beta   90.00
_cell.angle_gamma   90.00
#
_symmetry.space_group_name_H-M   'P 1'
#
loop_
_entity.id
_entity.type
_entity.pdbx_description
1 polymer ?
#
loop_
_entity_poly.entity_id
_entity_poly.type
_entity_poly.pdbx_seq_one_letter_code
_entity_poly.pdbx_strand_id
1 'polypeptide(L)'
;MGVTRWQRDLSDSPIKRMMGQALGHSLVACKRVTSSLASMSVDRKRMAEDVSNHREVLAEAVQLLLRLDGNEKGYEQVRKAVENGKFSIPEKYVARIGEYLGFASDLAMDCEKEVALLLAPKEQAV
;
A
#
# COMPACT_ATOMS: atom_id res chain seq x y z
N MET A 1 -35.73 -6.73 4.16
CA MET A 1 -36.79 -6.10 3.34
C MET A 1 -36.74 -6.84 2.01
N GLY A 2 -37.60 -7.84 1.80
CA GLY A 2 -37.40 -8.69 0.62
C GLY A 2 -38.46 -9.72 0.29
N VAL A 3 -39.39 -10.03 1.18
CA VAL A 3 -40.51 -10.93 0.88
C VAL A 3 -41.73 -10.47 1.68
N THR A 4 -42.85 -10.26 1.00
CA THR A 4 -44.18 -10.07 1.61
C THR A 4 -45.13 -11.08 0.99
N ARG A 5 -46.06 -11.63 1.76
CA ARG A 5 -47.01 -12.61 1.23
C ARG A 5 -48.16 -11.91 0.50
N TRP A 6 -48.47 -12.38 -0.73
CA TRP A 6 -49.63 -11.97 -1.52
C TRP A 6 -49.76 -10.44 -1.64
N GLN A 7 -50.87 -9.84 -1.19
CA GLN A 7 -51.13 -8.40 -1.35
C GLN A 7 -50.44 -7.51 -0.31
N ARG A 8 -49.81 -8.09 0.73
CA ARG A 8 -48.92 -7.51 1.77
C ARG A 8 -49.25 -8.11 3.13
N ASP A 9 -48.25 -8.61 3.84
CA ASP A 9 -48.38 -8.91 5.27
C ASP A 9 -47.73 -7.82 6.14
N LEU A 10 -48.10 -7.80 7.44
CA LEU A 10 -47.69 -6.76 8.39
C LEU A 10 -46.29 -6.98 8.99
N SER A 11 -45.58 -8.03 8.55
CA SER A 11 -44.27 -8.42 9.07
C SER A 11 -43.19 -7.35 8.82
N ASP A 12 -43.40 -6.47 7.84
CA ASP A 12 -42.52 -5.35 7.51
C ASP A 12 -42.63 -4.16 8.47
N SER A 13 -43.74 -4.01 9.18
CA SER A 13 -44.03 -2.84 10.03
C SER A 13 -43.09 -2.72 11.24
N PRO A 14 -42.81 -3.80 12.02
CA PRO A 14 -41.82 -3.74 13.10
C PRO A 14 -40.39 -3.50 12.57
N ILE A 15 -40.03 -4.10 11.42
CA ILE A 15 -38.70 -3.96 10.82
C ILE A 15 -38.44 -2.50 10.41
N LYS A 16 -39.43 -1.83 9.82
CA LYS A 16 -39.32 -0.40 9.47
C LYS A 16 -39.10 0.49 10.69
N ARG A 17 -39.69 0.14 11.85
CA ARG A 17 -39.49 0.88 13.11
C ARG A 17 -38.07 0.73 13.66
N MET A 18 -37.34 -0.32 13.29
CA MET A 18 -35.94 -0.53 13.71
C MET A 18 -34.91 0.17 12.82
N MET A 19 -35.30 0.73 11.67
CA MET A 19 -34.36 1.41 10.76
C MET A 19 -33.63 2.57 11.44
N GLY A 20 -34.32 3.32 12.31
CA GLY A 20 -33.71 4.39 13.09
C GLY A 20 -32.61 3.92 14.05
N GLN A 21 -32.74 2.70 14.60
CA GLN A 21 -31.72 2.12 15.47
C GLN A 21 -30.45 1.79 14.68
N ALA A 22 -30.59 1.17 13.50
CA ALA A 22 -29.47 0.88 12.62
C ALA A 22 -28.73 2.17 12.21
N LEU A 23 -29.49 3.19 11.77
CA LEU A 23 -28.93 4.50 11.42
C LEU A 23 -28.27 5.19 12.62
N GLY A 24 -28.85 5.07 13.82
CA GLY A 24 -28.28 5.61 15.06
C GLY A 24 -26.91 5.01 15.38
N HIS A 25 -26.76 3.68 15.28
CA HIS A 25 -25.46 3.03 15.46
C HIS A 25 -24.45 3.43 14.39
N SER A 26 -24.86 3.47 13.12
CA SER A 26 -24.01 3.92 12.02
C SER A 26 -23.52 5.35 12.23
N LEU A 27 -24.40 6.28 12.65
CA LEU A 27 -24.03 7.66 12.91
C LEU A 27 -22.99 7.77 14.03
N VAL A 28 -23.18 7.05 15.13
CA VAL A 28 -22.20 7.03 16.24
C VAL A 28 -20.87 6.46 15.76
N ALA A 29 -20.88 5.37 14.99
CA ALA A 29 -19.67 4.79 14.43
C ALA A 29 -18.93 5.79 13.53
N CYS A 30 -19.62 6.45 12.60
CA CYS A 30 -19.04 7.46 11.72
C CYS A 30 -18.44 8.64 12.49
N LYS A 31 -19.13 9.13 13.55
CA LYS A 31 -18.59 10.18 14.42
C LYS A 31 -17.33 9.76 15.16
N ARG A 32 -17.25 8.50 15.61
CA ARG A 32 -16.05 7.97 16.25
C ARG A 32 -14.91 7.83 15.25
N VAL A 33 -15.15 7.26 14.08
CA VAL A 33 -14.13 7.11 13.03
C VAL A 33 -13.56 8.46 12.62
N THR A 34 -14.40 9.46 12.37
CA THR A 34 -13.96 10.82 12.00
C THR A 34 -13.12 11.48 13.10
N SER A 35 -13.56 11.37 14.36
CA SER A 35 -12.80 11.90 15.51
C SER A 35 -11.47 11.19 15.69
N SER A 36 -11.45 9.86 15.57
CA SER A 36 -10.24 9.05 15.65
C SER A 36 -9.26 9.42 14.54
N LEU A 37 -9.71 9.48 13.29
CA LEU A 37 -8.86 9.86 12.15
C LEU A 37 -8.26 11.26 12.32
N ALA A 38 -9.02 12.22 12.86
CA ALA A 38 -8.51 13.56 13.14
C ALA A 38 -7.45 13.59 14.25
N SER A 39 -7.49 12.64 15.20
CA SER A 39 -6.52 12.53 16.30
C SER A 39 -5.29 11.70 15.97
N MET A 40 -5.30 10.93 14.87
CA MET A 40 -4.20 10.05 14.50
C MET A 40 -3.01 10.85 13.98
N SER A 41 -1.85 10.66 14.61
CA SER A 41 -0.56 11.16 14.14
C SER A 41 0.25 10.05 13.48
N VAL A 42 0.91 10.36 12.37
CA VAL A 42 1.77 9.41 11.66
C VAL A 42 3.18 9.43 12.24
N ASP A 43 3.69 8.26 12.63
CA ASP A 43 5.10 8.09 12.99
C ASP A 43 5.96 7.93 11.72
N ARG A 44 6.36 9.06 11.15
CA ARG A 44 7.16 9.09 9.91
C ARG A 44 8.54 8.45 10.10
N LYS A 45 9.12 8.48 11.30
CA LYS A 45 10.45 7.91 11.53
C LYS A 45 10.40 6.40 11.42
N ARG A 46 9.43 5.77 12.09
CA ARG A 46 9.24 4.32 12.04
C ARG A 46 8.87 3.85 10.64
N MET A 47 8.03 4.61 9.91
CA MET A 47 7.73 4.30 8.52
C MET A 47 8.97 4.38 7.61
N ALA A 48 9.80 5.41 7.78
CA ALA A 48 11.04 5.55 7.01
C ALA A 48 12.02 4.40 7.30
N GLU A 49 12.14 3.99 8.56
CA GLU A 49 12.95 2.84 8.96
C GLU A 49 12.44 1.54 8.34
N ASP A 50 11.13 1.28 8.42
CA ASP A 50 10.48 0.10 7.83
C ASP A 50 10.73 0.03 6.31
N VAL A 51 10.53 1.16 5.62
CA VAL A 51 10.82 1.28 4.19
C VAL A 51 12.31 1.01 3.92
N SER A 52 13.23 1.61 4.68
CA SER A 52 14.67 1.42 4.48
C SER A 52 15.14 -0.03 4.68
N ASN A 53 14.43 -0.79 5.51
CA ASN A 53 14.70 -2.20 5.81
C ASN A 53 14.16 -3.15 4.73
N HIS A 54 13.17 -2.72 3.95
CA HIS A 54 12.46 -3.56 2.98
C HIS A 54 12.79 -3.17 1.53
N ARG A 55 14.05 -3.31 1.13
CA ARG A 55 14.49 -2.98 -0.25
C ARG A 55 13.93 -3.93 -1.30
N GLU A 56 13.46 -5.10 -0.89
CA GLU A 56 12.88 -6.12 -1.77
C GLU A 56 11.65 -5.61 -2.52
N VAL A 57 10.99 -4.54 -2.04
CA VAL A 57 9.87 -3.90 -2.75
C VAL A 57 10.26 -3.39 -4.14
N LEU A 58 11.54 -3.10 -4.37
CA LEU A 58 12.07 -2.67 -5.68
C LEU A 58 12.49 -3.85 -6.59
N ALA A 59 12.28 -5.09 -6.16
CA ALA A 59 12.65 -6.28 -6.93
C ALA A 59 11.99 -6.32 -8.32
N GLU A 60 10.71 -5.98 -8.42
CA GLU A 60 10.00 -5.96 -9.71
C GLU A 60 10.57 -4.88 -10.65
N ALA A 61 10.89 -3.70 -10.11
CA ALA A 61 11.51 -2.62 -10.88
C ALA A 61 12.89 -3.04 -11.42
N VAL A 62 13.74 -3.65 -10.58
CA VAL A 62 15.05 -4.18 -11.00
C VAL A 62 14.89 -5.30 -12.02
N GLN A 63 13.93 -6.20 -11.84
CA GLN A 63 13.64 -7.27 -12.79
C GLN A 63 13.22 -6.72 -14.16
N LEU A 64 12.37 -5.69 -14.18
CA LEU A 64 11.90 -5.07 -15.42
C LEU A 64 13.08 -4.44 -16.17
N LEU A 65 13.98 -3.74 -15.47
CA LEU A 65 15.18 -3.17 -16.06
C LEU A 65 16.16 -4.24 -16.58
N LEU A 66 16.33 -5.35 -15.85
CA LEU A 66 17.14 -6.48 -16.32
C LEU A 66 16.56 -7.07 -17.62
N ARG A 67 15.23 -7.19 -17.73
CA ARG A 67 14.58 -7.67 -18.96
C ARG A 67 14.74 -6.69 -20.11
N LEU A 68 14.64 -5.38 -19.86
CA LEU A 68 14.86 -4.35 -20.87
C LEU A 68 16.29 -4.35 -21.42
N ASP A 69 17.28 -4.66 -20.57
CA ASP A 69 18.69 -4.83 -20.98
C ASP A 69 18.96 -6.17 -21.71
N GLY A 70 17.94 -7.00 -21.95
CA GLY A 70 18.07 -8.28 -22.66
C GLY A 70 18.53 -9.45 -21.79
N ASN A 71 18.51 -9.34 -20.45
CA ASN A 71 18.85 -10.45 -19.57
C ASN A 71 17.64 -11.39 -19.38
N GLU A 72 17.60 -12.47 -20.16
CA GLU A 72 16.56 -13.50 -20.11
C GLU A 72 16.41 -14.17 -18.73
N LYS A 73 17.49 -14.20 -17.93
CA LYS A 73 17.52 -14.77 -16.58
C LYS A 73 17.26 -13.73 -15.47
N GLY A 74 16.85 -12.51 -15.82
CA GLY A 74 16.66 -11.42 -14.86
C GLY A 74 15.69 -11.76 -13.72
N TYR A 75 14.62 -12.51 -14.02
CA TYR A 75 13.67 -12.98 -12.99
C TYR A 75 14.34 -13.94 -11.98
N GLU A 76 15.06 -14.96 -12.46
CA GLU A 76 15.68 -15.94 -11.57
C GLU A 76 16.77 -15.31 -10.68
N GLN A 77 17.52 -14.35 -11.23
CA GLN A 77 18.56 -13.65 -10.48
C GLN A 77 17.95 -12.84 -9.33
N VAL A 78 16.89 -12.06 -9.61
CA VAL A 78 16.19 -11.27 -8.59
C VAL A 78 15.52 -12.18 -7.57
N ARG A 79 14.80 -13.22 -8.03
CA ARG A 79 14.13 -14.18 -7.15
C ARG A 79 15.11 -14.83 -6.16
N LYS A 80 16.24 -15.35 -6.65
CA LYS A 80 17.27 -15.94 -5.79
C LYS A 80 17.88 -14.93 -4.82
N ALA A 81 18.04 -13.68 -5.24
CA ALA A 81 18.58 -12.63 -4.37
C ALA A 81 17.62 -12.31 -3.21
N VAL A 82 16.31 -12.23 -3.49
CA VAL A 82 15.26 -12.02 -2.49
C VAL A 82 15.12 -13.22 -1.55
N GLU A 83 15.06 -14.45 -2.07
CA GLU A 83 14.94 -15.68 -1.26
C GLU A 83 16.11 -15.88 -0.28
N ASN A 84 17.32 -15.44 -0.68
CA ASN A 84 18.51 -15.54 0.17
C ASN A 84 18.73 -14.32 1.09
N GLY A 85 17.83 -13.32 1.07
CA GLY A 85 17.98 -12.09 1.84
C GLY A 85 19.17 -11.22 1.43
N LYS A 86 19.67 -11.39 0.19
CA LYS A 86 20.83 -10.67 -0.36
C LYS A 86 20.42 -9.74 -1.50
N PHE A 87 19.15 -9.32 -1.54
CA PHE A 87 18.67 -8.41 -2.56
C PHE A 87 19.41 -7.08 -2.47
N SER A 88 20.02 -6.69 -3.57
CA SER A 88 20.71 -5.41 -3.72
C SER A 88 20.37 -4.82 -5.08
N ILE A 89 20.23 -3.50 -5.10
CA ILE A 89 19.92 -2.75 -6.31
C ILE A 89 21.24 -2.49 -7.03
N PRO A 90 21.41 -2.96 -8.28
CA PRO A 90 22.61 -2.66 -9.05
C PRO A 90 22.76 -1.14 -9.26
N GLU A 91 23.94 -0.58 -9.03
CA GLU A 91 24.19 0.87 -9.12
C GLU A 91 23.77 1.47 -10.47
N LYS A 92 23.97 0.71 -11.56
CA LYS A 92 23.57 1.11 -12.91
C LYS A 92 22.07 1.41 -13.08
N TYR A 93 21.23 0.88 -12.19
CA TYR A 93 19.78 1.04 -12.25
C TYR A 93 19.24 2.09 -11.30
N VAL A 94 20.03 2.59 -10.35
CA VAL A 94 19.55 3.53 -9.33
C VAL A 94 18.97 4.81 -9.97
N ALA A 95 19.68 5.40 -10.92
CA ALA A 95 19.22 6.58 -11.65
C ALA A 95 17.93 6.31 -12.45
N ARG A 96 17.88 5.17 -13.14
CA ARG A 96 16.77 4.81 -14.03
C ARG A 96 15.51 4.40 -13.27
N ILE A 97 15.65 3.75 -12.11
CA ILE A 97 14.53 3.47 -11.19
C ILE A 97 13.94 4.78 -10.68
N GLY A 98 14.77 5.78 -10.35
CA GLY A 98 14.31 7.11 -9.97
C GLY A 98 13.47 7.79 -11.06
N GLU A 99 13.88 7.69 -12.33
CA GLU A 99 13.11 8.21 -13.46
C GLU A 99 11.76 7.50 -13.66
N TYR A 100 11.72 6.17 -13.56
CA TYR A 100 10.47 5.40 -13.69
C TYR A 100 9.49 5.63 -12.54
N LEU A 101 9.99 5.88 -11.32
CA LEU A 101 9.16 6.20 -10.15
C LEU A 101 8.65 7.64 -10.15
N GLY A 102 9.24 8.54 -10.94
CA GLY A 102 8.70 9.88 -11.20
C GLY A 102 7.29 9.85 -11.84
N PHE A 103 6.93 8.78 -12.54
CA PHE A 103 5.56 8.59 -13.03
C PHE A 103 4.56 8.24 -11.90
N ALA A 104 5.03 7.70 -10.77
CA ALA A 104 4.20 7.40 -9.60
C ALA A 104 3.99 8.63 -8.72
N SER A 105 4.92 9.59 -8.69
CA SER A 105 4.73 10.88 -8.01
C SER A 105 3.68 11.75 -8.71
N ASP A 106 3.62 11.71 -10.05
CA ASP A 106 2.54 12.35 -10.83
C ASP A 106 1.15 11.72 -10.56
N LEU A 107 1.09 10.49 -10.05
CA LEU A 107 -0.14 9.75 -9.74
C LEU A 107 -0.72 10.02 -8.33
N ALA A 108 -0.28 11.09 -7.66
CA ALA A 108 -0.84 11.64 -6.41
C ALA A 108 -0.52 10.88 -5.10
N MET A 109 0.74 10.48 -4.88
CA MET A 109 1.15 9.85 -3.60
C MET A 109 2.32 10.51 -2.85
N ASP A 110 2.92 11.60 -3.34
CA ASP A 110 4.01 12.36 -2.68
C ASP A 110 5.13 11.47 -2.07
N CYS A 111 5.40 10.31 -2.67
CA CYS A 111 6.22 9.23 -2.09
C CYS A 111 7.71 9.31 -2.46
N GLU A 112 8.16 10.46 -2.96
CA GLU A 112 9.53 10.67 -3.46
C GLU A 112 10.59 10.44 -2.36
N LYS A 113 10.27 10.78 -1.11
CA LYS A 113 11.20 10.66 0.03
C LYS A 113 11.40 9.20 0.42
N GLU A 114 10.33 8.42 0.42
CA GLU A 114 10.32 7.00 0.71
C GLU A 114 11.11 6.23 -0.35
N VAL A 115 10.95 6.60 -1.62
CA VAL A 115 11.74 6.05 -2.73
C VAL A 115 13.22 6.43 -2.60
N ALA A 116 13.54 7.68 -2.26
CA ALA A 116 14.91 8.10 -2.05
C ALA A 116 15.60 7.32 -0.92
N LEU A 117 14.87 6.97 0.15
CA LEU A 117 15.37 6.13 1.25
C LEU A 117 15.74 4.71 0.78
N LEU A 118 14.96 4.13 -0.13
CA LEU A 118 15.23 2.82 -0.70
C LEU A 118 16.47 2.81 -1.61
N LEU A 119 16.68 3.91 -2.34
CA LEU A 119 17.78 4.08 -3.30
C LEU A 119 19.10 4.51 -2.65
N ALA A 120 19.07 5.01 -1.41
CA ALA A 120 20.28 5.42 -0.69
C ALA A 120 21.25 4.22 -0.49
N PRO A 121 22.57 4.39 -0.67
CA PRO A 121 23.54 3.33 -0.37
C PRO A 121 23.47 2.98 1.12
N LYS A 122 23.58 1.69 1.46
CA LYS A 122 23.81 1.30 2.86
C LYS A 122 25.15 1.92 3.26
N GLU A 123 25.19 2.77 4.28
CA GLU A 123 26.40 2.86 5.09
C GLU A 123 26.70 1.42 5.52
N GLN A 124 27.79 0.89 4.98
CA GLN A 124 28.28 -0.43 5.33
C GLN A 124 28.58 -0.36 6.83
N ALA A 125 27.69 -0.93 7.64
CA ALA A 125 28.01 -1.26 9.01
C ALA A 125 29.18 -2.26 8.95
N VAL A 126 30.37 -1.72 9.19
CA VAL A 126 31.60 -2.45 9.54
C VAL A 126 31.38 -3.16 10.86
#